data_AF-A0A6C1T4C1-F1
#
_entry.id   AF-A0A6C1T4C1-F1
#
_cell.length_a   1.000
_cell.length_b   1.000
_cell.length_c   1.000
_cell.angle_alpha   90.00
_cell.angle_beta   90.00
_cell.angle_gamma   90.00
#
_symmetry.space_group_name_H-M   'P 1'
#
loop_
_entity.id
_entity.type
_entity.pdbx_description
1 polymer ?
#
loop_
_entity_poly.entity_id
_entity_poly.type
_entity_poly.pdbx_seq_one_letter_code
_entity_poly.pdbx_strand_id
1 'polypeptide(L)' 'MSDRFRLTLAQLNPTLGDITGNAAKARAAWDKGRTAGADMVALPEMFLSGYQTQDLVWRPAFQA' A
#
# COMPACT_ATOMS: atom_id res chain seq x y z
N MET A 1 -5.31 2.82 32.69
CA MET A 1 -4.58 3.40 31.54
C MET A 1 -5.15 2.78 30.29
N SER A 2 -5.50 3.58 29.28
CA SER A 2 -5.87 3.04 27.97
C SER A 2 -4.61 2.61 27.23
N ASP A 3 -4.64 1.46 26.57
CA ASP A 3 -3.54 1.03 25.71
C ASP A 3 -3.27 2.06 24.60
N ARG A 4 -2.00 2.35 24.34
CA ARG A 4 -1.59 3.28 23.28
C ARG A 4 -1.46 2.50 21.98
N PHE A 5 -2.28 2.87 20.99
CA PHE A 5 -2.18 2.38 19.62
C PHE A 5 -1.49 3.40 18.72
N ARG A 6 -0.55 2.96 17.89
CA ARG A 6 0.16 3.80 16.92
C ARG A 6 -0.09 3.35 15.49
N LEU A 7 -0.73 4.23 14.73
CA LEU A 7 -0.97 4.08 13.30
C LEU A 7 0.04 4.90 12.49
N THR A 8 0.66 4.29 11.47
CA THR A 8 1.41 4.99 10.43
C THR A 8 0.55 5.16 9.18
N LEU A 9 0.47 6.38 8.65
CA LEU A 9 -0.20 6.67 7.39
C LEU A 9 0.84 6.77 6.27
N ALA A 10 0.91 5.77 5.40
CA ALA A 10 1.87 5.69 4.31
C ALA A 10 1.38 6.43 3.06
N GLN A 11 1.46 7.77 3.08
CA GLN A 11 1.11 8.60 1.94
C GLN A 11 2.17 8.52 0.84
N LEU A 12 2.03 7.55 -0.04
CA LEU A 12 2.97 7.25 -1.13
C LEU A 12 2.31 7.40 -2.50
N ASN A 13 3.13 7.43 -3.55
CA ASN A 13 2.70 7.56 -4.94
C ASN A 13 2.78 6.19 -5.66
N PRO A 14 1.69 5.40 -5.68
CA PRO A 14 1.65 4.15 -6.44
C PRO A 14 1.57 4.43 -7.94
N THR A 15 2.06 3.50 -8.75
CA THR A 15 2.05 3.60 -10.22
C THR A 15 0.99 2.65 -10.77
N LEU A 16 0.04 3.15 -11.56
CA LEU A 16 -1.05 2.33 -12.11
C LEU A 16 -0.51 1.15 -12.92
N GLY A 17 -0.91 -0.07 -12.58
CA GLY A 17 -0.48 -1.30 -13.26
C GLY A 17 0.85 -1.90 -12.78
N ASP A 18 1.67 -1.16 -12.02
CA ASP A 18 2.95 -1.67 -11.51
C ASP A 18 2.77 -2.40 -10.17
N ILE A 19 2.20 -3.60 -10.21
CA ILE A 19 1.91 -4.40 -9.01
C ILE A 19 3.18 -4.69 -8.20
N THR A 20 4.27 -5.08 -8.88
CA THR A 20 5.52 -5.44 -8.23
C THR A 20 6.19 -4.23 -7.57
N GLY A 21 6.28 -3.11 -8.29
CA GLY A 21 6.86 -1.88 -7.74
C GLY A 21 6.01 -1.29 -6.61
N ASN A 22 4.69 -1.34 -6.70
CA ASN A 22 3.81 -0.88 -5.62
C ASN A 22 3.88 -1.80 -4.39
N ALA A 23 3.99 -3.11 -4.58
CA ALA A 23 4.23 -4.04 -3.47
C ALA A 23 5.56 -3.76 -2.76
N ALA A 24 6.62 -3.46 -3.52
CA ALA A 24 7.91 -3.06 -2.96
C ALA A 24 7.80 -1.74 -2.16
N LYS A 25 7.07 -0.73 -2.67
CA LYS A 25 6.78 0.52 -1.94
C LYS A 25 6.01 0.24 -0.64
N ALA A 26 5.00 -0.62 -0.68
CA ALA A 26 4.21 -1.00 0.50
C ALA A 26 5.07 -1.72 1.55
N ARG A 27 5.92 -2.66 1.12
CA ARG A 27 6.89 -3.35 1.99
C ARG A 27 7.83 -2.36 2.68
N ALA A 28 8.41 -1.44 1.92
CA ALA A 28 9.30 -0.42 2.46
C ALA A 28 8.57 0.52 3.47
N ALA A 29 7.31 0.88 3.21
CA ALA A 29 6.50 1.64 4.15
C ALA A 29 6.22 0.85 5.43
N TRP A 30 5.92 -0.44 5.29
CA TRP A 30 5.72 -1.33 6.43
C TRP A 30 6.99 -1.45 7.28
N ASP A 31 8.16 -1.62 6.66
CA ASP A 31 9.44 -1.72 7.38
C ASP A 31 9.76 -0.42 8.14
N LYS A 32 9.46 0.74 7.54
CA LYS A 32 9.54 2.05 8.22
C LYS A 32 8.57 2.16 9.40
N GLY A 33 7.32 1.77 9.21
CA GLY A 33 6.30 1.75 10.26
C GLY A 33 6.69 0.83 11.42
N ARG A 34 7.19 -0.38 11.11
CA ARG A 34 7.71 -1.33 12.10
C ARG A 34 8.90 -0.76 12.88
N THR A 35 9.84 -0.12 12.18
CA THR A 35 11.01 0.52 12.81
C THR A 35 10.61 1.69 13.69
N ALA A 36 9.61 2.46 13.28
CA ALA A 36 9.02 3.48 14.13
C ALA A 36 8.38 2.83 15.36
N GLY A 37 7.78 1.63 15.21
CA GLY A 37 7.07 0.81 16.20
C GLY A 37 5.55 0.99 16.14
N ALA A 38 5.04 1.20 14.94
CA ALA A 38 3.61 1.25 14.66
C ALA A 38 2.99 -0.14 14.83
N ASP A 39 1.78 -0.16 15.37
CA ASP A 39 0.94 -1.35 15.47
C ASP A 39 0.25 -1.66 14.14
N MET A 40 0.06 -0.61 13.32
CA MET A 40 -0.53 -0.72 11.99
C MET A 40 0.06 0.31 11.02
N VAL A 41 0.14 -0.07 9.75
CA VAL A 41 0.45 0.83 8.63
C VAL A 41 -0.74 0.84 7.68
N ALA A 42 -1.33 2.00 7.43
CA ALA A 42 -2.39 2.18 6.46
C ALA A 42 -1.81 2.73 5.15
N LEU A 43 -2.32 2.23 4.03
CA LEU A 43 -1.99 2.64 2.68
C LEU A 43 -3.24 3.29 2.03
N PRO A 44 -3.07 4.15 1.02
CA PRO A 44 -4.19 4.65 0.21
C PRO A 44 -5.03 3.53 -0.42
N GLU A 45 -6.24 3.87 -0.83
CA GLU A 45 -7.13 2.97 -1.57
C GLU A 45 -6.44 2.41 -2.83
N MET A 46 -6.64 1.11 -3.08
CA MET A 46 -6.13 0.41 -4.27
C MET A 46 -4.61 0.56 -4.47
N PHE A 47 -3.84 0.64 -3.39
CA PHE A 47 -2.41 0.94 -3.47
C PHE A 47 -1.60 0.00 -4.38
N LEU A 48 -1.87 -1.32 -4.32
CA LEU A 48 -1.12 -2.32 -5.08
C LEU A 48 -1.35 -2.17 -6.58
N SER A 49 -2.59 -1.98 -7.00
CA SER A 49 -2.95 -1.73 -8.40
C SER A 49 -2.55 -0.34 -8.89
N GLY A 50 -2.43 0.63 -7.98
CA GLY A 50 -2.64 2.03 -8.30
C GLY A 50 -4.13 2.35 -8.45
N TYR A 51 -4.47 3.64 -8.40
CA TYR A 51 -5.87 4.08 -8.39
C TYR A 51 -6.34 4.60 -9.75
N GLN A 52 -7.64 4.33 -9.96
CA GLN A 52 -8.44 4.30 -11.18
C GLN A 52 -7.96 3.31 -12.24
N THR A 53 -8.22 2.03 -11.98
CA THR A 53 -7.91 0.94 -12.91
C THR A 53 -8.76 0.96 -14.17
N GLN A 54 -9.98 1.50 -14.13
CA GLN A 54 -10.90 1.54 -15.28
C GLN A 54 -10.92 0.17 -15.99
N ASP A 55 -10.71 0.14 -17.31
CA ASP A 55 -10.76 -1.08 -18.09
C ASP A 55 -9.57 -2.04 -17.87
N LEU A 56 -8.53 -1.62 -17.14
CA LEU A 56 -7.41 -2.52 -16.81
C LEU A 56 -7.88 -3.76 -16.07
N VAL A 57 -8.96 -3.66 -15.27
CA VAL A 57 -9.54 -4.80 -14.55
C VAL A 57 -10.01 -5.92 -15.48
N TRP A 58 -10.29 -5.62 -16.75
CA TRP A 58 -10.71 -6.60 -17.76
C TRP A 58 -9.53 -7.24 -18.51
N ARG A 59 -8.30 -6.76 -18.31
CA ARG A 59 -7.11 -7.31 -18.97
C ARG A 59 -6.64 -8.55 -18.21
N PRO A 60 -6.52 -9.73 -18.85
CA PRO A 60 -6.03 -10.94 -18.18
C PRO A 60 -4.66 -10.75 -17.50
N ALA A 61 -3.78 -9.96 -18.11
CA ALA A 61 -2.46 -9.62 -17.55
C ALA A 61 -2.52 -8.81 -16.24
N PHE A 62 -3.68 -8.29 -15.86
CA PHE A 62 -3.89 -7.51 -14.64
C PHE A 62 -4.57 -8.32 -13.52
N GLN A 63 -5.10 -9.51 -13.83
CA GLN A 63 -5.83 -10.37 -12.89
C GLN A 63 -4.96 -11.44 -12.22
N ALA A 64 -3.70 -11.60 -12.67
CA ALA A 64 -2.81 -12.70 -12.30
C ALA A 64 -1.50 -12.22 -11.68
#